data_AF-A0A843GW21-F1
#
_entry.id   AF-A0A843GW21-F1
#
_cell.length_a   1.000
_cell.length_b   1.000
_cell.length_c   1.000
_cell.angle_alpha   90.00
_cell.angle_beta   90.00
_cell.angle_gamma   90.00
#
_symmetry.space_group_name_H-M   'P 1'
#
loop_
_entity.id
_entity.type
_entity.pdbx_description
1 polymer ?
#
loop_
_entity_poly.entity_id
_entity_poly.type
_entity_poly.pdbx_seq_one_letter_code
_entity_poly.pdbx_strand_id
1 'polypeptide(L)' 'MDRRPYPVAMMTLDEKVIRIFPNMTEASRQTGVPASSISAVCTGINNTAKGYKWKKLITQEELEDAKASATLQG' A
#
# COMPACT_ATOMS: atom_id res chain seq x y z
N MET A 1 -4.56 19.94 11.25
CA MET A 1 -3.79 18.96 10.48
C MET A 1 -4.79 18.03 9.80
N ASP A 2 -5.06 18.21 8.50
CA ASP A 2 -5.96 17.36 7.71
C ASP A 2 -5.44 15.91 7.80
N ARG A 3 -5.99 15.13 8.72
CA ARG A 3 -5.62 13.73 8.97
C ARG A 3 -6.35 12.86 7.95
N ARG A 4 -6.25 13.19 6.66
CA ARG A 4 -6.82 12.35 5.62
C ARG A 4 -6.07 11.03 5.65
N PRO A 5 -6.76 9.90 5.86
CA PRO A 5 -6.11 8.61 5.82
C PRO A 5 -5.61 8.40 4.39
N TYR A 6 -4.29 8.28 4.23
CA TYR A 6 -3.69 7.92 2.95
C TYR A 6 -3.79 6.40 2.79
N PRO A 7 -4.57 5.90 1.83
CA PRO A 7 -4.62 4.48 1.54
C PRO A 7 -3.25 3.99 1.08
N VAL A 8 -2.92 2.75 1.40
CA VAL A 8 -1.66 2.12 0.98
C VAL A 8 -1.93 0.82 0.25
N ALA A 9 -1.35 0.68 -0.93
CA ALA A 9 -1.36 -0.56 -1.69
C ALA A 9 -0.13 -1.39 -1.32
N MET A 10 -0.38 -2.63 -0.90
CA MET A 10 0.63 -3.67 -0.76
C MET A 10 0.73 -4.43 -2.08
N MET A 11 1.94 -4.50 -2.62
CA MET A 11 2.26 -5.13 -3.88
C MET A 11 3.33 -6.21 -3.69
N THR A 12 3.36 -7.20 -4.58
CA THR A 12 4.48 -8.15 -4.69
C THR A 12 5.72 -7.46 -5.26
N LEU A 13 6.85 -8.18 -5.25
CA LEU A 13 8.07 -7.74 -5.94
C LEU A 13 7.85 -7.59 -7.45
N ASP A 14 6.97 -8.43 -8.01
CA ASP A 14 6.48 -8.40 -9.40
C ASP A 14 5.47 -7.27 -9.68
N GLU A 15 5.36 -6.28 -8.78
CA GLU A 15 4.51 -5.10 -8.95
C GLU A 15 3.01 -5.39 -9.04
N LYS A 16 2.59 -6.58 -8.61
CA LYS A 16 1.19 -6.96 -8.57
C LYS A 16 0.55 -6.49 -7.27
N VAL A 17 -0.53 -5.72 -7.35
CA VAL A 17 -1.33 -5.32 -6.19
C VAL A 17 -1.96 -6.55 -5.55
N ILE A 18 -1.62 -6.80 -4.29
CA ILE A 18 -2.15 -7.89 -3.49
C ILE A 18 -3.37 -7.40 -2.72
N ARG A 19 -3.22 -6.24 -2.06
CA ARG A 19 -4.23 -5.70 -1.16
C ARG A 19 -4.05 -4.20 -0.98
N ILE A 20 -5.16 -3.50 -0.82
CA ILE A 20 -5.18 -2.08 -0.50
C ILE A 20 -5.76 -1.91 0.90
N PHE A 21 -5.07 -1.13 1.72
CA PHE A 21 -5.49 -0.79 3.07
C PHE A 21 -5.93 0.66 3.13
N PRO A 22 -6.93 0.99 3.97
CA PRO A 22 -7.41 2.35 4.12
C PRO A 22 -6.37 3.30 4.73
N ASN A 23 -5.40 2.76 5.46
CA ASN A 23 -4.28 3.52 6.04
C ASN A 23 -3.12 2.58 6.44
N MET A 24 -1.95 3.18 6.71
CA MET A 24 -0.75 2.46 7.15
C MET A 24 -0.93 1.74 8.49
N THR A 25 -1.77 2.27 9.39
CA THR A 25 -2.02 1.63 10.70
C THR A 25 -2.74 0.31 10.54
N GLU A 26 -3.76 0.27 9.69
CA GLU A 26 -4.52 -0.95 9.39
C GLU A 26 -3.68 -1.94 8.59
N ALA A 27 -2.89 -1.46 7.63
CA ALA A 27 -1.88 -2.28 6.94
C ALA A 27 -0.91 -2.90 7.94
N SER A 28 -0.43 -2.12 8.90
CA SER A 28 0.49 -2.56 9.93
C SER A 28 -0.12 -3.63 10.82
N ARG A 29 -1.37 -3.43 11.24
CA ARG A 29 -2.13 -4.38 12.05
C ARG A 29 -2.37 -5.71 11.34
N GLN A 30 -2.71 -5.69 10.05
CA GLN A 30 -2.99 -6.91 9.28
C GLN A 30 -1.73 -7.66 8.83
N THR A 31 -0.66 -6.94 8.46
CA THR A 31 0.56 -7.55 7.92
C THR A 31 1.67 -7.74 8.97
N GLY A 32 1.52 -7.11 10.13
CA GLY A 32 2.57 -7.01 11.14
C GLY A 32 3.81 -6.27 10.64
N VAL A 33 3.70 -5.42 9.61
CA VAL A 33 4.78 -4.54 9.15
C VAL A 33 4.63 -3.21 9.86
N PRO A 34 5.66 -2.68 10.54
CA PRO A 34 5.53 -1.39 11.21
C PRO A 34 5.23 -0.27 10.21
N ALA A 35 4.29 0.62 10.56
CA ALA A 35 3.88 1.73 9.70
C ALA A 35 5.06 2.66 9.30
N SER A 36 6.08 2.77 10.17
CA SER A 36 7.32 3.49 9.86
C SER A 36 8.09 2.85 8.68
N SER A 37 8.15 1.52 8.61
CA SER A 37 8.75 0.83 7.46
C SER A 37 7.93 0.99 6.19
N ILE A 38 6.59 0.94 6.28
CA ILE A 38 5.71 1.20 5.13
C ILE A 38 5.96 2.61 4.60
N SER A 39 6.00 3.61 5.50
CA SER A 39 6.28 4.98 5.12
C SER A 39 7.67 5.14 4.50
N ALA A 40 8.69 4.48 5.05
CA ALA A 40 10.06 4.51 4.50
C ALA A 40 10.13 3.91 3.09
N VAL A 41 9.33 2.88 2.79
CA VAL A 41 9.23 2.34 1.42
C VAL A 41 8.52 3.32 0.50
N CYS A 42 7.42 3.93 0.93
CA CYS A 42 6.70 4.92 0.13
C CYS A 42 7.51 6.20 -0.13
N THR A 43 8.51 6.53 0.70
CA THR A 43 9.43 7.66 0.48
C THR A 43 10.68 7.27 -0.31
N GLY A 44 10.84 5.99 -0.68
CA GLY A 44 12.02 5.49 -1.39
C GLY A 44 13.27 5.32 -0.53
N ILE A 45 13.15 5.43 0.80
CA ILE A 45 14.25 5.14 1.74
C ILE A 45 14.55 3.64 1.72
N ASN A 46 13.50 2.82 1.65
CA ASN A 46 13.61 1.37 1.52
C ASN A 46 12.98 0.89 0.22
N ASN A 47 13.57 -0.13 -0.41
CA ASN A 47 13.01 -0.71 -1.64
C ASN A 47 11.82 -1.63 -1.37
N THR A 48 11.82 -2.32 -0.21
CA THR A 48 10.77 -3.25 0.20
C THR A 48 10.63 -3.26 1.72
N ALA A 49 9.45 -3.65 2.22
CA ALA A 49 9.25 -3.93 3.64
C ALA A 49 8.71 -5.34 3.79
N LYS A 50 9.48 -6.19 4.50
CA LYS A 50 9.13 -7.59 4.79
C LYS A 50 8.84 -8.43 3.53
N GLY A 51 9.53 -8.11 2.43
CA GLY A 51 9.36 -8.80 1.13
C GLY A 51 8.24 -8.25 0.24
N TYR A 52 7.54 -7.19 0.66
CA TYR A 52 6.48 -6.55 -0.11
C TYR A 52 6.86 -5.13 -0.52
N LYS A 53 6.37 -4.70 -1.69
CA LYS A 53 6.42 -3.30 -2.14
C LYS A 53 5.20 -2.56 -1.60
N TRP A 54 5.38 -1.29 -1.25
CA TRP A 54 4.32 -0.46 -0.68
C TRP A 54 4.24 0.87 -1.42
N LYS A 55 3.04 1.23 -1.86
CA LYS A 55 2.79 2.49 -2.56
C LYS A 55 1.66 3.25 -1.87
N LYS A 56 1.91 4.52 -1.56
CA LYS A 56 0.89 5.45 -1.06
C LYS A 56 -0.02 5.83 -2.24
N LEU A 57 -1.32 5.63 -2.07
CA LEU A 57 -2.31 6.07 -3.03
C LEU A 57 -2.72 7.48 -2.61
N ILE A 58 -2.17 8.48 -3.27
CA ILE A 58 -2.47 9.90 -2.97
C ILE A 58 -3.60 10.43 -3.84
N THR A 59 -3.90 9.75 -4.96
CA THR A 59 -4.97 10.09 -5.90
C THR A 59 -6.04 9.01 -5.94
N GLN A 60 -7.25 9.42 -6.33
CA GLN A 60 -8.42 8.55 -6.45
C GLN A 60 -8.31 7.63 -7.67
N GLU A 61 -7.70 8.12 -8.76
CA GLU A 61 -7.43 7.36 -9.98
C GLU A 61 -6.51 6.15 -9.71
N GLU A 62 -5.42 6.34 -8.95
CA GLU A 62 -4.53 5.22 -8.56
C GLU A 62 -5.25 4.19 -7.67
N LEU A 63 -6.24 4.62 -6.88
CA LEU A 63 -7.06 3.72 -6.07
C LEU A 63 -8.04 2.91 -6.92
N GLU A 64 -8.57 3.50 -7.99
CA GLU A 64 -9.48 2.84 -8.94
C GLU A 64 -8.73 1.83 -9.81
N ASP A 65 -7.57 2.18 -10.36
CA ASP A 65 -6.71 1.25 -11.12
C ASP A 65 -6.23 0.05 -10.29
N ALA A 66 -5.82 0.32 -9.05
CA ALA A 66 -5.37 -0.74 -8.15
C ALA A 66 -6.52 -1.67 -7.73
N LYS A 67 -7.75 -1.16 -7.64
CA LYS A 67 -8.97 -1.97 -7.40
C LYS A 67 -9.41 -2.72 -8.66
N ALA A 68 -9.30 -2.10 -9.83
CA ALA A 68 -9.63 -2.71 -11.11
C ALA A 68 -8.75 -3.94 -11.38
N SER A 69 -7.45 -3.84 -11.07
CA SER A 69 -6.50 -4.95 -11.20
C SER A 69 -6.80 -6.13 -10.27
N ALA A 70 -7.45 -5.89 -9.12
CA ALA A 70 -7.86 -6.94 -8.20
C ALA A 70 -9.15 -7.67 -8.62
N THR A 71 -9.86 -7.16 -9.64
CA THR A 71 -11.20 -7.66 -10.04
C THR A 71 -11.16 -8.76 -11.10
N LEU A 72 -10.00 -9.01 -11.75
CA LEU A 72 -9.85 -10.04 -12.79
C LEU A 72 -9.59 -11.46 -12.24
N GLN A 73 -10.32 -11.83 -11.18
CA GLN A 73 -10.41 -13.22 -10.74
C GLN A 73 -11.88 -13.53 -10.44
N GLY A 74 -12.63 -13.80 -11.52
CA GLY A 74 -14.03 -14.20 -11.53
C GLY A 74 -14.46 -14.60 -12.93
#